data_AF-A0A2S4PLR7-F1
#
_entry.id   AF-A0A2S4PLR7-F1
#
_cell.length_a   1.000
_cell.length_b   1.000
_cell.length_c   1.000
_cell.angle_alpha   90.00
_cell.angle_beta   90.00
_cell.angle_gamma   90.00
#
_symmetry.space_group_name_H-M   'P 1'
#
loop_
_entity.id
_entity.type
_entity.pdbx_description
1 polymer ?
#
loop_
_entity_poly.entity_id
_entity_poly.type
_entity_poly.pdbx_seq_one_letter_code
_entity_poly.pdbx_strand_id
1 'polypeptide(L)'
;MSSTTPSQSLRAVYTSSSESAFACTKALSLNISPSPEEKKIYLSALKKAIAQMQEEINIELTRRMENDKAISINVGSEDIYQSMDELNTQEFSSQENPE
;
A
#
# COMPACT_ATOMS: atom_id res chain seq x y z
N MET A 1 -12.70 26.61 -34.41
CA MET A 1 -11.31 26.17 -34.20
C MET A 1 -11.22 25.58 -32.80
N SER A 2 -11.30 24.25 -32.67
CA SER A 2 -11.25 23.58 -31.36
C SER A 2 -9.82 23.55 -30.85
N SER A 3 -9.48 24.46 -29.95
CA SER A 3 -8.21 24.46 -29.21
C SER A 3 -8.12 23.16 -28.40
N THR A 4 -7.32 22.20 -28.87
CA THR A 4 -7.02 20.97 -28.13
C THR A 4 -6.05 21.32 -27.00
N THR A 5 -6.54 21.51 -25.78
CA THR A 5 -5.68 21.72 -24.61
C THR A 5 -4.88 20.44 -24.33
N PRO A 6 -3.54 20.49 -24.30
CA PRO A 6 -2.72 19.34 -23.95
C PRO A 6 -2.95 19.04 -22.48
N SER A 7 -3.60 17.91 -22.20
CA SER A 7 -3.75 17.40 -20.84
C SER A 7 -2.40 16.86 -20.39
N GLN A 8 -1.82 17.43 -19.33
CA GLN A 8 -0.63 16.90 -18.68
C GLN A 8 -1.07 16.07 -17.48
N SER A 9 -0.43 14.93 -17.22
CA SER A 9 -0.79 14.08 -16.08
C SER A 9 0.40 13.80 -15.18
N LEU A 10 0.21 13.95 -13.88
CA LEU A 10 1.12 13.44 -12.86
C LEU A 10 0.75 11.98 -12.58
N ARG A 11 1.72 11.06 -12.71
CA ARG A 11 1.49 9.64 -12.50
C ARG A 11 2.58 9.05 -11.60
N ALA A 12 2.15 8.32 -10.57
CA ALA A 12 2.99 7.51 -9.72
C ALA A 12 2.52 6.05 -9.79
N VAL A 13 3.47 5.11 -9.83
CA VAL A 13 3.18 3.67 -9.83
C VAL A 13 4.06 3.02 -8.77
N TYR A 14 3.42 2.27 -7.89
CA TYR A 14 4.08 1.42 -6.91
C TYR A 14 3.94 -0.03 -7.35
N THR A 15 5.07 -0.74 -7.36
CA THR A 15 5.15 -2.17 -7.66
C THR A 15 5.81 -2.88 -6.49
N SER A 16 5.19 -3.94 -5.99
CA SER A 16 5.77 -4.84 -5.00
C SER A 16 5.83 -6.26 -5.56
N SER A 17 6.73 -7.08 -5.01
CA SER A 17 6.85 -8.50 -5.35
C SER A 17 5.89 -9.37 -4.51
N SER A 18 5.52 -8.90 -3.32
CA SER A 18 4.62 -9.58 -2.39
C SER A 18 3.19 -9.05 -2.44
N GLU A 19 2.99 -7.80 -2.85
CA GLU A 19 1.69 -7.14 -2.83
C GLU A 19 1.24 -6.62 -4.20
N SER A 20 -0.08 -6.41 -4.33
CA SER A 20 -0.71 -5.81 -5.51
C SER A 20 -0.18 -4.41 -5.79
N ALA A 21 0.26 -4.18 -7.03
CA ALA A 21 0.67 -2.86 -7.52
C ALA A 21 -0.48 -1.84 -7.42
N PHE A 22 -0.15 -0.56 -7.20
CA PHE A 22 -1.12 0.52 -7.26
C PHE A 22 -0.57 1.71 -8.05
N ALA A 23 -1.48 2.51 -8.61
CA ALA A 23 -1.11 3.68 -9.40
C ALA A 23 -2.00 4.87 -9.04
N CYS A 24 -1.37 6.02 -8.79
CA CYS A 24 -2.06 7.29 -8.63
C CYS A 24 -1.85 8.12 -9.91
N THR A 25 -2.93 8.57 -10.53
CA THR A 25 -2.88 9.43 -11.72
C THR A 25 -3.72 10.68 -11.46
N LYS A 26 -3.13 11.86 -11.67
CA LYS A 26 -3.79 13.15 -11.53
C LYS A 26 -3.65 13.92 -12.84
N ALA A 27 -4.77 14.20 -13.49
CA ALA A 27 -4.78 15.04 -14.68
C ALA A 27 -4.71 16.53 -14.29
N LEU A 28 -3.90 17.28 -15.01
CA LEU A 28 -3.71 18.71 -14.87
C LEU A 28 -3.83 19.34 -16.27
N SER A 29 -4.78 20.26 -16.41
CA SER A 29 -5.02 20.94 -17.67
C SER A 29 -4.12 22.17 -17.78
N LEU A 30 -3.42 22.31 -18.91
CA LEU A 30 -2.69 23.52 -19.27
C LEU A 30 -3.05 23.95 -20.70
N ASN A 31 -3.28 25.24 -20.90
CA ASN A 31 -3.47 25.81 -22.23
C ASN A 31 -2.18 25.70 -23.06
N ILE A 32 -2.29 25.60 -24.40
CA ILE A 32 -1.13 25.42 -25.31
C ILE A 32 -0.14 26.61 -25.26
N SER A 33 -0.62 27.81 -24.88
CA SER A 33 0.20 29.01 -24.71
C SER A 33 -0.26 29.77 -23.47
N PRO A 34 0.12 29.33 -22.25
CA PRO A 34 -0.37 29.94 -21.02
C PRO A 34 0.37 31.26 -20.75
N SER A 35 -0.39 32.27 -20.35
CA SER A 35 0.12 33.52 -19.81
C SER A 35 0.95 33.27 -18.52
N PRO A 36 1.77 34.23 -18.07
CA PRO A 36 2.52 34.09 -16.82
C PRO A 36 1.62 33.81 -15.60
N GLU A 37 0.42 34.40 -15.57
CA GLU A 37 -0.59 34.19 -14.53
C GLU A 37 -1.10 32.74 -14.53
N GLU A 38 -1.48 32.22 -15.71
CA GLU A 38 -1.94 30.84 -15.88
C GLU A 38 -0.84 29.83 -15.54
N LYS A 39 0.43 30.13 -15.88
CA LYS A 39 1.58 29.31 -15.47
C LYS A 39 1.71 29.26 -13.95
N LYS A 40 1.58 30.40 -13.26
CA LYS A 40 1.64 30.46 -11.80
C LYS A 40 0.52 29.65 -11.16
N ILE A 41 -0.70 29.77 -11.67
CA ILE A 41 -1.85 28.98 -11.21
C ILE A 41 -1.59 27.50 -11.44
N TYR A 42 -1.16 27.10 -12.63
CA TYR A 42 -0.83 25.72 -12.97
C TYR A 42 0.23 25.13 -12.04
N LEU A 43 1.35 25.84 -11.82
CA LEU A 43 2.41 25.38 -10.93
C LEU A 43 1.93 25.27 -9.48
N SER A 44 1.06 26.18 -9.03
CA SER A 44 0.46 26.10 -7.71
C SER A 44 -0.47 24.87 -7.57
N ALA A 45 -1.24 24.58 -8.62
CA ALA A 45 -2.12 23.41 -8.68
C ALA A 45 -1.32 22.11 -8.73
N LEU A 46 -0.25 22.08 -9.54
CA LEU A 46 0.69 20.97 -9.61
C LEU A 46 1.33 20.70 -8.25
N LYS A 47 1.82 21.74 -7.56
CA LYS A 47 2.41 21.59 -6.22
C LYS A 47 1.42 21.01 -5.21
N LYS A 48 0.16 21.47 -5.23
CA LYS A 48 -0.91 20.91 -4.39
C LYS A 48 -1.22 19.46 -4.76
N ALA A 49 -1.31 19.15 -6.05
CA ALA A 49 -1.57 17.80 -6.55
C ALA A 49 -0.45 16.82 -6.14
N ILE A 50 0.81 17.26 -6.17
CA ILE A 50 1.95 16.47 -5.69
C ILE A 50 1.83 16.22 -4.18
N ALA A 51 1.55 17.24 -3.38
CA ALA A 51 1.42 17.08 -1.92
C ALA A 51 0.29 16.10 -1.56
N GLN A 52 -0.85 16.21 -2.22
CA GLN A 52 -1.97 15.28 -2.05
C GLN A 52 -1.60 13.84 -2.46
N MET A 53 -0.93 13.68 -3.60
CA MET A 53 -0.52 12.36 -4.06
C MET A 53 0.50 11.71 -3.11
N GLN A 54 1.40 12.50 -2.55
CA GLN A 54 2.34 12.03 -1.54
C GLN A 54 1.61 11.56 -0.27
N GLU A 55 0.61 12.32 0.19
CA GLU A 55 -0.22 11.94 1.32
C GLU A 55 -0.99 10.63 1.06
N GLU A 56 -1.64 10.51 -0.10
CA GLU A 56 -2.34 9.28 -0.52
C GLU A 56 -1.40 8.06 -0.53
N ILE A 57 -0.20 8.21 -1.11
CA ILE A 57 0.81 7.15 -1.15
C ILE A 57 1.24 6.75 0.26
N ASN A 58 1.50 7.72 1.14
CA ASN A 58 1.93 7.44 2.50
C ASN A 58 0.85 6.71 3.31
N ILE A 59 -0.41 7.12 3.17
CA ILE A 59 -1.55 6.45 3.83
C ILE A 59 -1.66 5.00 3.34
N GLU A 60 -1.60 4.78 2.03
CA GLU A 60 -1.74 3.44 1.44
C GLU A 60 -0.58 2.53 1.86
N LEU A 61 0.66 3.02 1.82
CA LEU A 61 1.83 2.25 2.26
C LEU A 61 1.78 1.95 3.76
N THR A 62 1.37 2.91 4.59
CA THR A 62 1.24 2.70 6.03
C THR A 62 0.18 1.64 6.34
N ARG A 63 -0.97 1.71 5.67
CA ARG A 63 -2.04 0.72 5.80
C ARG A 63 -1.57 -0.69 5.43
N ARG A 64 -0.81 -0.82 4.35
CA ARG A 64 -0.22 -2.09 3.90
C ARG A 64 0.76 -2.65 4.92
N MET A 65 1.63 -1.80 5.46
CA MET A 65 2.54 -2.19 6.54
C MET A 65 1.80 -2.66 7.81
N GLU A 66 0.70 -2.00 8.17
CA GLU A 66 -0.13 -2.43 9.31
C GLU A 66 -0.81 -3.78 9.05
N ASN A 67 -1.31 -3.99 7.83
CA ASN A 67 -1.89 -5.26 7.41
C ASN A 67 -0.85 -6.39 7.44
N ASP A 68 0.33 -6.16 6.88
CA ASP A 68 1.45 -7.12 6.90
C ASP A 68 1.87 -7.44 8.34
N LYS A 69 1.92 -6.44 9.22
CA LYS A 69 2.21 -6.64 10.63
C LYS A 69 1.14 -7.51 11.30
N ALA A 70 -0.14 -7.30 11.02
CA ALA A 70 -1.22 -8.13 11.56
C ALA A 70 -1.13 -9.58 11.06
N ILE A 71 -0.83 -9.78 9.77
CA ILE A 71 -0.61 -11.12 9.18
C ILE A 71 0.60 -11.80 9.82
N SER A 72 1.73 -11.09 9.98
CA SER A 72 2.93 -11.66 10.62
C SER A 72 2.69 -12.07 12.08
N ILE A 73 1.85 -11.33 12.81
CA ILE A 73 1.48 -11.68 14.18
C ILE A 73 0.58 -12.90 14.18
N ASN A 74 -0.38 -13.01 13.25
CA ASN A 74 -1.27 -14.17 13.16
C ASN A 74 -0.50 -15.47 12.83
N VAL A 75 0.40 -15.40 11.84
CA VAL A 75 1.29 -16.53 11.48
C VAL A 75 2.21 -16.88 12.64
N GLY A 76 2.75 -15.88 13.36
CA GLY A 76 3.57 -16.09 14.54
C GLY A 76 2.82 -16.70 15.75
N SER A 77 1.50 -16.53 15.84
CA SER A 77 0.68 -17.19 16.87
C SER A 77 0.24 -18.59 16.47
N GLU A 78 -0.14 -18.84 15.21
CA GLU A 78 -0.60 -20.17 14.77
C GLU A 78 0.54 -21.22 14.81
N ASP A 79 1.78 -20.85 14.48
CA ASP A 79 2.94 -21.75 14.57
C ASP A 79 3.32 -22.10 16.02
N ILE A 80 3.11 -21.18 16.97
CA ILE A 80 3.40 -21.40 18.39
C ILE A 80 2.33 -22.29 19.03
N TYR A 81 1.05 -22.13 18.67
CA TYR A 81 -0.01 -22.98 19.21
C TYR A 81 0.00 -24.39 18.61
N GLN A 82 0.38 -24.59 17.34
CA GLN A 82 0.56 -25.93 16.77
C GLN A 82 1.79 -26.65 17.33
N SER A 83 2.91 -25.94 17.58
CA SER A 83 4.11 -26.55 18.17
C SER A 83 3.94 -26.96 19.65
N MET A 84 3.04 -26.28 20.39
CA MET A 84 2.75 -26.62 21.79
C MET A 84 1.77 -27.80 21.93
N ASP A 85 0.87 -28.00 20.97
CA ASP A 85 -0.13 -29.09 21.03
C ASP A 85 0.49 -30.48 20.76
N GLU A 86 1.55 -30.57 19.94
CA GLU A 86 2.26 -31.84 19.69
C GLU A 86 3.17 -32.28 20.85
N LEU A 87 3.64 -31.36 21.70
CA LEU A 87 4.53 -31.69 22.83
C LEU A 87 3.80 -32.20 24.08
N ASN A 88 2.49 -31.95 24.21
CA ASN A 88 1.73 -32.34 25.40
C ASN A 88 1.09 -33.75 25.28
N THR A 89 1.08 -34.37 24.10
CA THR A 89 0.42 -35.67 23.90
C THR A 89 1.33 -36.89 24.16
N GLN A 90 2.63 -36.70 24.42
CA GLN A 90 3.58 -37.82 24.55
C GLN A 90 3.82 -38.33 25.99
N GLU A 91 3.31 -37.70 27.05
CA GLU A 91 3.67 -38.03 28.44
C GLU A 91 2.58 -38.74 29.26
N PHE A 92 1.70 -39.54 28.66
CA PHE A 92 0.75 -40.38 29.44
C PHE A 92 0.51 -41.81 28.93
N SER A 93 1.23 -42.28 27.91
CA SER A 93 1.04 -43.64 27.36
C SER A 93 2.13 -44.63 27.76
N SER A 94 2.51 -44.65 29.03
CA SER A 94 3.30 -45.75 29.61
C SER A 94 3.05 -45.84 31.11
N GLN A 95 1.93 -46.44 31.53
CA GLN A 95 1.94 -47.51 32.54
C GLN A 95 0.53 -48.09 32.74
N GLU A 96 0.04 -48.84 31.75
CA GLU A 96 -0.94 -49.88 32.02
C GLU A 96 -0.34 -51.19 31.52
N ASN A 97 0.11 -52.03 32.43
CA ASN A 97 0.03 -53.45 32.18
C ASN A 97 -0.32 -54.20 33.47
N PRO A 98 -1.37 -55.03 33.45
CA PRO A 98 -1.82 -55.86 34.55
C PRO A 98 -1.11 -57.22 34.53
N GLU A 99 -0.76 -57.74 35.72
CA GLU A 99 -1.07 -59.09 36.25
C GLU A 99 -0.37 -59.29 37.61
#